data_AF-A0A954RN81-F1
#
_entry.id   AF-A0A954RN81-F1
#
_cell.length_a   1.000
_cell.length_b   1.000
_cell.length_c   1.000
_cell.angle_alpha   90.00
_cell.angle_beta   90.00
_cell.angle_gamma   90.00
#
_symmetry.space_group_name_H-M   'P 1'
#
loop_
_entity.id
_entity.type
_entity.pdbx_description
1 polymer ?
#
loop_
_entity_poly.entity_id
_entity_poly.type
_entity_poly.pdbx_seq_one_letter_code
_entity_poly.pdbx_strand_id
1 'polypeptide(L)'
;MLNILLSLFSVSLLVFVLLGAYIAIEAFYYQGHVGAELQKELGFREGTTYNRNSRRLESAVAIVEVDEGGVFHHAGFRPGDALPRESHTSLFKRLYWSRTRAVEFSVVDSGDGPPFCKRPVRTLCLVVPAKQRQA
;
A
#
# COMPACT_ATOMS: atom_id res chain seq x y z
N MET A 1 42.49 -10.18 -16.81
CA MET A 1 41.09 -10.17 -17.28
C MET A 1 40.14 -10.93 -16.34
N LEU A 2 40.46 -12.19 -15.97
CA LEU A 2 39.64 -13.00 -15.05
C LEU A 2 39.35 -12.33 -13.69
N ASN A 3 40.36 -11.76 -13.02
CA ASN A 3 40.18 -11.10 -11.71
C ASN A 3 39.22 -9.89 -11.76
N ILE A 4 39.22 -9.16 -12.88
CA ILE A 4 38.32 -8.02 -13.07
C ILE A 4 36.87 -8.52 -13.21
N LEU A 5 36.66 -9.59 -13.99
CA LEU A 5 35.33 -10.21 -14.15
C LEU A 5 34.79 -10.75 -12.82
N LEU A 6 35.63 -11.42 -12.02
CA LEU A 6 35.24 -11.91 -10.70
C LEU A 6 34.86 -10.77 -9.75
N SER A 7 35.63 -9.68 -9.74
CA SER A 7 35.33 -8.50 -8.92
C SER A 7 34.00 -7.85 -9.31
N LEU A 8 33.77 -7.65 -10.62
CA LEU A 8 32.50 -7.09 -11.12
C LEU A 8 31.30 -7.97 -10.75
N PHE A 9 31.46 -9.30 -10.84
CA PHE A 9 30.42 -10.23 -10.44
C PHE A 9 30.14 -10.14 -8.94
N SER A 10 31.17 -10.15 -8.08
CA SER A 10 31.01 -10.03 -6.63
C SER A 10 30.35 -8.72 -6.21
N VAL A 11 30.72 -7.59 -6.82
CA VAL A 11 30.08 -6.30 -6.57
C VAL A 11 28.61 -6.33 -6.99
N SER A 12 28.31 -6.87 -8.18
CA SER A 12 26.93 -7.00 -8.64
C SER A 12 26.10 -7.85 -7.69
N LEU A 13 26.62 -9.01 -7.28
CA LEU A 13 25.96 -9.90 -6.33
C LEU A 13 25.71 -9.21 -4.99
N LEU A 14 26.70 -8.49 -4.46
CA LEU A 14 26.56 -7.75 -3.20
C LEU A 14 25.45 -6.70 -3.30
N VAL A 15 25.39 -5.94 -4.40
CA VAL A 15 24.32 -4.96 -4.64
C VAL A 15 22.95 -5.63 -4.66
N PHE A 16 22.81 -6.77 -5.34
CA PHE A 16 21.56 -7.52 -5.36
C PHE A 16 21.14 -8.01 -3.97
N VAL A 17 22.08 -8.53 -3.17
CA VAL A 17 21.81 -8.98 -1.79
C VAL A 17 21.36 -7.83 -0.91
N LEU A 18 22.06 -6.69 -0.96
CA LEU A 18 21.72 -5.51 -0.17
C LEU A 18 20.35 -4.94 -0.56
N LEU A 19 20.05 -4.89 -1.85
CA LEU A 19 18.74 -4.45 -2.35
C LEU A 19 17.62 -5.39 -1.86
N GLY A 20 17.83 -6.70 -1.94
CA GLY A 20 16.87 -7.70 -1.44
C GLY A 20 16.63 -7.57 0.06
N ALA A 21 17.70 -7.40 0.85
CA ALA A 21 17.60 -7.18 2.29
C ALA A 21 16.85 -5.89 2.62
N TYR A 22 17.12 -4.80 1.91
CA TYR A 22 16.42 -3.52 2.08
C TYR A 22 14.91 -3.66 1.82
N ILE A 23 14.52 -4.29 0.71
CA ILE A 23 13.10 -4.52 0.39
C ILE A 23 12.41 -5.38 1.46
N ALA A 24 13.07 -6.44 1.94
CA ALA A 24 12.54 -7.31 2.98
C ALA A 24 12.33 -6.56 4.30
N ILE A 25 13.30 -5.73 4.70
CA ILE A 25 13.20 -4.89 5.91
C ILE A 25 12.07 -3.88 5.77
N GLU A 26 11.93 -3.21 4.62
CA GLU A 26 10.81 -2.28 4.40
C GLU A 26 9.46 -2.97 4.46
N ALA A 27 9.31 -4.12 3.80
CA ALA A 27 8.08 -4.89 3.83
C ALA A 27 7.72 -5.30 5.26
N PHE A 28 8.69 -5.83 6.01
CA PHE A 28 8.48 -6.25 7.40
C PHE A 28 8.09 -5.07 8.30
N TYR A 29 8.82 -3.96 8.21
CA TYR A 29 8.58 -2.78 9.04
C TYR A 29 7.22 -2.15 8.75
N TYR A 30 6.92 -1.87 7.48
CA TYR A 30 5.71 -1.15 7.11
C TYR A 30 4.46 -2.01 7.14
N GLN A 31 4.51 -3.28 6.73
CA GLN A 31 3.33 -4.14 6.73
C GLN A 31 3.07 -4.75 8.11
N GLY A 32 4.13 -5.15 8.83
CA GLY A 32 4.00 -5.84 10.11
C GLY A 32 3.77 -4.91 11.31
N HIS A 33 4.56 -3.83 11.40
CA HIS A 33 4.52 -2.95 12.59
C HIS A 33 3.70 -1.69 12.35
N VAL A 34 4.10 -0.88 11.35
CA VAL A 34 3.43 0.40 11.06
C VAL A 34 2.01 0.18 10.55
N GLY A 35 1.80 -0.85 9.73
CA GLY A 35 0.51 -1.15 9.12
C GLY A 35 -0.57 -1.50 10.13
N ALA A 36 -0.23 -2.27 11.17
CA ALA A 36 -1.17 -2.61 12.24
C ALA A 36 -1.54 -1.37 13.08
N GLU A 37 -0.56 -0.53 13.42
CA GLU A 37 -0.79 0.72 14.14
C GLU A 37 -1.69 1.67 13.34
N LEU A 38 -1.40 1.86 12.04
CA LEU A 38 -2.17 2.73 11.15
C LEU A 38 -3.60 2.23 10.93
N GLN A 39 -3.80 0.93 10.72
CA GLN A 39 -5.13 0.35 10.51
C GLN A 39 -6.04 0.62 11.71
N LYS A 40 -5.54 0.38 12.92
CA LYS A 40 -6.25 0.67 14.17
C LYS A 40 -6.50 2.16 14.35
N GLU A 41 -5.49 3.00 14.12
CA GLU A 41 -5.59 4.45 14.36
C GLU A 41 -6.54 5.14 13.37
N LEU A 42 -6.51 4.73 12.10
CA LEU A 42 -7.28 5.39 11.04
C LEU A 42 -8.63 4.73 10.78
N GLY A 43 -8.93 3.63 11.48
CA GLY A 43 -10.21 2.92 11.45
C GLY A 43 -10.47 2.23 10.12
N PHE A 44 -9.52 1.42 9.65
CA PHE A 44 -9.67 0.62 8.43
C PHE A 44 -8.88 -0.67 8.49
N ARG A 45 -9.21 -1.60 7.61
CA ARG A 45 -8.42 -2.80 7.34
C ARG A 45 -8.18 -2.94 5.84
N GLU A 46 -6.95 -3.23 5.45
CA GLU A 46 -6.62 -3.54 4.07
C GLU A 46 -6.49 -5.04 3.80
N GLY A 47 -6.58 -5.40 2.53
CA GLY A 47 -6.37 -6.74 2.01
C GLY A 47 -6.05 -6.68 0.52
N THR A 48 -6.10 -7.84 -0.13
CA THR A 48 -5.87 -7.94 -1.57
C THR A 48 -7.16 -8.35 -2.27
N THR A 49 -7.54 -7.62 -3.30
CA THR A 49 -8.58 -8.07 -4.24
C THR A 49 -7.95 -8.56 -5.54
N TYR A 50 -8.65 -9.44 -6.23
CA TYR A 50 -8.28 -9.93 -7.55
C TYR A 50 -9.45 -9.73 -8.51
N ASN A 51 -9.21 -9.09 -9.64
CA ASN A 51 -10.19 -9.05 -10.72
C ASN A 51 -10.10 -10.34 -11.53
N ARG A 52 -11.15 -11.17 -11.48
CA ARG A 52 -11.17 -12.46 -12.20
C ARG A 52 -11.60 -12.32 -13.66
N ASN A 53 -12.25 -11.21 -14.02
CA ASN A 53 -12.80 -10.98 -15.35
C ASN A 53 -11.83 -10.29 -16.31
N SER A 54 -10.65 -9.88 -15.84
CA SER A 54 -9.59 -9.39 -16.72
C SER A 54 -8.88 -10.55 -17.41
N ARG A 55 -8.45 -10.33 -18.67
CA ARG A 55 -7.65 -11.33 -19.44
C ARG A 55 -6.32 -11.69 -18.79
N ARG A 56 -5.89 -10.89 -17.80
CA ARG A 56 -4.70 -11.10 -16.96
C ARG A 56 -5.15 -11.04 -15.50
N LEU A 57 -4.51 -11.81 -14.63
CA LEU A 57 -4.74 -11.67 -13.19
C LEU A 57 -4.30 -10.26 -12.77
N GLU A 58 -5.26 -9.42 -12.41
CA GLU A 58 -5.01 -8.08 -11.85
C GLU A 58 -5.31 -8.12 -10.37
N SER A 59 -4.33 -7.73 -9.54
CA SER A 59 -4.51 -7.55 -8.11
C SER A 59 -4.34 -6.09 -7.72
N ALA A 60 -5.01 -5.69 -6.65
CA ALA A 60 -4.88 -4.37 -6.05
C ALA A 60 -5.04 -4.46 -4.54
N VAL A 61 -4.50 -3.48 -3.83
CA VAL A 61 -4.86 -3.26 -2.42
C VAL A 61 -6.33 -2.91 -2.35
N ALA A 62 -7.06 -3.52 -1.43
CA ALA A 62 -8.46 -3.26 -1.18
C ALA A 62 -8.71 -2.90 0.28
N ILE A 63 -9.67 -2.02 0.51
CA ILE A 63 -10.22 -1.74 1.83
C ILE A 63 -11.28 -2.82 2.12
N VAL A 64 -11.02 -3.64 3.13
CA VAL A 64 -11.87 -4.77 3.50
C VAL A 64 -12.84 -4.38 4.60
N GLU A 65 -12.40 -3.56 5.54
CA GLU A 65 -13.22 -3.06 6.66
C GLU A 65 -12.93 -1.57 6.84
N VAL A 66 -13.94 -0.82 7.29
CA VAL A 66 -13.86 0.58 7.66
C VAL A 66 -14.68 0.77 8.93
N ASP A 67 -14.06 1.33 9.96
CA ASP A 67 -14.73 1.60 11.23
C ASP A 67 -15.64 2.82 11.07
N GLU A 68 -16.90 2.70 11.51
CA GLU A 68 -17.85 3.81 11.48
C GLU A 68 -17.34 4.97 12.35
N GLY A 69 -17.33 6.18 11.77
CA GLY A 69 -16.74 7.37 12.41
C GLY A 69 -15.20 7.40 12.42
N GLY A 70 -14.53 6.42 11.83
CA GLY A 70 -13.08 6.42 11.63
C GLY A 70 -12.61 7.44 10.59
N VAL A 71 -11.30 7.65 10.52
CA VAL A 71 -10.69 8.62 9.59
C VAL A 71 -10.97 8.24 8.13
N PHE A 72 -10.87 6.94 7.79
CA PHE A 72 -11.21 6.44 6.46
C PHE A 72 -12.71 6.60 6.13
N HIS A 73 -13.59 6.34 7.10
CA HIS A 73 -15.03 6.54 6.93
C HIS A 73 -15.37 7.99 6.62
N HIS A 74 -14.81 8.94 7.38
CA HIS A 74 -15.03 10.37 7.16
C HIS A 74 -14.47 10.88 5.81
N ALA A 75 -13.40 10.25 5.30
CA ALA A 75 -12.89 10.53 3.96
C ALA A 75 -13.71 9.90 2.83
N GLY A 76 -14.73 9.10 3.15
CA GLY A 76 -15.65 8.50 2.18
C GLY A 76 -15.18 7.16 1.59
N PHE A 77 -14.19 6.51 2.22
CA PHE A 77 -13.82 5.14 1.89
C PHE A 77 -14.91 4.18 2.33
N ARG A 78 -15.02 3.07 1.61
CA ARG A 78 -15.99 2.00 1.88
C ARG A 78 -15.31 0.63 1.79
N PRO A 79 -15.82 -0.39 2.50
CA PRO A 79 -15.49 -1.77 2.20
C PRO A 79 -15.73 -2.06 0.71
N GLY A 80 -14.75 -2.67 0.05
CA GLY A 80 -14.76 -2.92 -1.38
C GLY A 80 -14.16 -1.79 -2.23
N ASP A 81 -13.53 -0.78 -1.64
CA ASP A 81 -12.70 0.15 -2.40
C ASP A 81 -11.34 -0.48 -2.72
N ALA A 82 -10.99 -0.55 -4.00
CA ALA A 82 -9.67 -0.92 -4.47
C ALA A 82 -8.82 0.33 -4.74
N LEU A 83 -7.51 0.23 -4.48
CA LEU A 83 -6.50 1.26 -4.72
C LEU A 83 -5.48 0.75 -5.75
N PRO A 84 -5.76 0.82 -7.06
CA PRO A 84 -4.95 0.18 -8.09
C PRO A 84 -3.54 0.76 -8.25
N ARG A 85 -3.29 1.94 -7.69
CA ARG A 85 -2.00 2.64 -7.74
C ARG A 85 -1.13 2.39 -6.51
N GLU A 86 -1.66 1.66 -5.53
CA GLU A 86 -0.98 1.38 -4.28
C GLU A 86 -0.63 -0.11 -4.18
N SER A 87 0.53 -0.37 -3.59
CA SER A 87 0.91 -1.64 -2.99
C SER A 87 0.69 -1.56 -1.48
N HIS A 88 0.62 -2.71 -0.80
CA HIS A 88 0.52 -2.78 0.67
C HIS A 88 1.56 -1.87 1.35
N THR A 89 2.83 -1.99 0.94
CA THR A 89 3.92 -1.15 1.47
C THR A 89 3.75 0.33 1.12
N SER A 90 3.37 0.67 -0.12
CA SER A 90 3.25 2.08 -0.52
C SER A 90 2.09 2.77 0.18
N LEU A 91 0.96 2.09 0.40
CA LEU A 91 -0.16 2.61 1.18
C LEU A 91 0.30 3.00 2.59
N PHE A 92 0.92 2.08 3.32
CA PHE A 92 1.38 2.36 4.67
C PHE A 92 2.50 3.41 4.72
N LYS A 93 3.47 3.36 3.81
CA LYS A 93 4.51 4.41 3.69
C LYS A 93 3.87 5.78 3.48
N ARG A 94 2.93 5.87 2.55
CA ARG A 94 2.28 7.13 2.18
C ARG A 94 1.50 7.71 3.35
N LEU A 95 0.73 6.88 4.07
CA LEU A 95 0.02 7.30 5.29
C LEU A 95 1.00 7.71 6.40
N TYR A 96 2.06 6.92 6.62
CA TYR A 96 3.07 7.19 7.65
C TYR A 96 3.83 8.50 7.42
N TRP A 97 4.20 8.82 6.17
CA TRP A 97 4.95 10.04 5.86
C TRP A 97 4.06 11.28 5.70
N SER A 98 2.76 11.09 5.55
CA SER A 98 1.80 12.19 5.35
C SER A 98 1.06 12.58 6.62
N ARG A 99 1.61 12.25 7.79
CA ARG A 99 1.09 12.74 9.08
C ARG A 99 0.91 14.25 9.03
N THR A 100 -0.21 14.71 9.58
CA THR A 100 -0.70 16.10 9.58
C THR A 100 -0.93 16.71 8.19
N ARG A 101 -0.93 15.90 7.13
CA ARG A 101 -1.15 16.34 5.75
C ARG A 101 -2.32 15.58 5.13
N ALA A 102 -2.91 16.23 4.14
CA ALA A 102 -3.91 15.63 3.28
C ALA A 102 -3.23 14.75 2.22
N VAL A 103 -3.84 13.60 1.92
CA VAL A 103 -3.38 12.65 0.90
C VAL A 103 -4.55 12.25 0.03
N GLU A 104 -4.35 12.29 -1.28
CA GLU A 104 -5.37 11.89 -2.26
C GLU A 104 -5.18 10.46 -2.75
N PHE A 105 -6.24 9.68 -2.73
CA PHE A 105 -6.26 8.31 -3.23
C PHE A 105 -7.23 8.18 -4.40
N SER A 106 -6.77 7.52 -5.47
CA SER A 106 -7.63 7.07 -6.56
C SER A 106 -8.20 5.71 -6.19
N VAL A 107 -9.50 5.66 -5.95
CA VAL A 107 -10.22 4.43 -5.61
C VAL A 107 -11.17 4.01 -6.72
N VAL A 108 -11.33 2.71 -6.89
CA VAL A 108 -12.31 2.08 -7.80
C VAL A 108 -13.05 1.00 -7.03
N ASP A 109 -14.19 0.56 -7.53
CA ASP A 109 -14.86 -0.63 -6.98
C ASP A 109 -13.93 -1.87 -7.07
N SER A 110 -13.92 -2.74 -6.05
CA SER A 110 -13.05 -3.92 -5.98
C SER A 110 -13.69 -5.21 -6.50
N GLY A 111 -14.96 -5.17 -6.92
CA GLY A 111 -15.71 -6.34 -7.37
C GLY A 111 -15.22 -6.92 -8.70
N ASP A 112 -15.90 -7.94 -9.21
CA ASP A 112 -15.61 -8.48 -10.53
C ASP A 112 -16.16 -7.55 -11.63
N GLY A 113 -15.41 -7.37 -12.72
CA GLY A 113 -15.82 -6.44 -13.78
C GLY A 113 -14.71 -6.08 -14.76
N PRO A 114 -14.83 -4.94 -15.47
CA PRO A 114 -13.76 -4.44 -16.33
C PRO A 114 -12.42 -4.31 -15.57
N PRO A 115 -11.27 -4.35 -16.26
CA PRO A 115 -9.96 -4.04 -15.68
C PRO A 115 -9.98 -2.78 -14.81
N PHE A 116 -9.21 -2.72 -13.73
CA PHE A 116 -9.25 -1.59 -12.78
C PHE A 116 -9.01 -0.24 -13.47
N CYS A 117 -8.15 -0.21 -14.49
CA CYS A 117 -7.84 0.99 -15.28
C CYS A 117 -9.00 1.50 -16.15
N LYS A 118 -10.08 0.72 -16.31
CA LYS A 118 -11.28 1.09 -17.08
C LYS A 118 -12.47 1.41 -16.17
N ARG A 119 -12.32 1.27 -14.85
CA ARG A 119 -13.41 1.52 -13.90
C ARG A 119 -13.55 3.02 -13.63
N PRO A 120 -14.75 3.50 -13.28
CA PRO A 120 -14.94 4.84 -12.77
C PRO A 120 -14.06 5.08 -11.54
N VAL A 121 -13.21 6.10 -11.59
CA VAL A 121 -12.30 6.45 -10.50
C VAL A 121 -12.94 7.51 -9.63
N ARG A 122 -12.94 7.27 -8.31
CA ARG A 122 -13.23 8.30 -7.30
C ARG A 122 -11.91 8.78 -6.71
N THR A 123 -11.80 10.07 -6.44
CA THR A 123 -10.65 10.63 -5.72
C THR A 123 -11.11 10.98 -4.31
N LEU A 124 -10.49 10.36 -3.31
CA LEU A 124 -10.79 10.58 -1.90
C LEU A 124 -9.60 11.27 -1.25
N CYS A 125 -9.87 12.28 -0.43
CA CYS A 125 -8.86 13.04 0.29
C CYS A 125 -8.93 12.69 1.78
N LEU A 126 -7.81 12.21 2.32
CA LEU A 126 -7.66 11.76 3.69
C LEU A 126 -6.68 12.68 4.42
N VAL A 127 -7.11 13.32 5.51
CA VAL A 127 -6.19 14.04 6.41
C VAL A 127 -5.67 13.05 7.44
N VAL A 128 -4.38 12.75 7.39
CA VAL A 128 -3.79 11.81 8.36
C VAL A 128 -3.49 12.54 9.66
N PRO A 129 -4.05 12.14 10.81
CA PRO A 129 -3.79 12.78 12.09
C PRO A 129 -2.31 12.67 12.48
N ALA A 130 -1.86 13.59 13.34
CA ALA A 130 -0.57 13.46 14.00
C ALA A 130 -0.51 12.13 14.78
N LYS A 131 0.67 11.51 14.85
CA LYS A 131 0.86 10.29 15.65
C LYS A 131 0.46 10.59 17.09
N GLN A 132 -0.57 9.90 17.59
CA GLN A 132 -0.93 10.00 18.99
C GLN A 132 0.24 9.50 19.84
N ARG A 133 0.71 10.30 20.79
CA ARG A 133 1.65 9.80 21.80
C ARG A 133 0.87 8.79 22.64
N GLN A 134 1.26 7.53 22.57
CA GLN A 134 0.77 6.51 23.49
C GLN A 134 1.16 6.98 24.89
N ALA A 135 0.16 7.29 25.71
CA ALA A 135 0.32 7.67 27.11
C ALA A 135 0.63 6.43 27.97
#